data_AF-A0A7Y2A195-F1
#
_entry.id   AF-A0A7Y2A195-F1
#
_cell.length_a   1.000
_cell.length_b   1.000
_cell.length_c   1.000
_cell.angle_alpha   90.00
_cell.angle_beta   90.00
_cell.angle_gamma   90.00
#
_symmetry.space_group_name_H-M   'P 1'
#
loop_
_entity.id
_entity.type
_entity.pdbx_description
1 polymer ?
#
loop_
_entity_poly.entity_id
_entity_poly.type
_entity_poly.pdbx_seq_one_letter_code
_entity_poly.pdbx_strand_id
1 'polypeptide(L)'
;MAFYTSHREKKIWTWVLLILIGIFSTIIIDRPFRGVASQNVAALLFLIGMALVAATVITQGWKRKPSNIELWVVIGIIAVYVMVFTRMTIRSERSHLIEYGVLAIFIFEALKERKKQKPEFKHIAIKAIVLSVLVGFIDEGIQYLVPSRVFDQEDIVFDVLAAIMAVFSSLLISWARKKYETRKSDLNKFIVSNNNLELIYLEEKKHIKIDRSITTLEITKLLDLLWKESAGINFHDIIHPQLSDPGAYFFYSSKNCPDKRTWKLTLGNHGWSGGMYLIKTSTLAQQLNNLIKRSKISSIEFGDVTFFSSLTYKGEEKSEEMNRKLMEMHS
;
A
#
# COMPACT_ATOMS: atom_id res chain seq x y z
N MET A 1 22.32 -15.73 25.87
CA MET A 1 21.30 -14.83 25.29
C MET A 1 21.42 -14.86 23.78
N ALA A 2 20.32 -14.97 23.03
CA ALA A 2 20.38 -14.92 21.57
C ALA A 2 20.66 -13.48 21.10
N PHE A 3 21.64 -13.29 20.21
CA PHE A 3 22.00 -11.99 19.64
C PHE A 3 20.89 -11.38 18.76
N TYR A 4 20.03 -12.24 18.19
CA TYR A 4 18.88 -11.87 17.36
C TYR A 4 17.57 -12.30 18.02
N THR A 5 16.51 -11.52 17.82
CA THR A 5 15.17 -11.79 18.37
C THR A 5 14.28 -12.59 17.42
N SER A 6 14.55 -12.57 16.12
CA SER A 6 13.82 -13.36 15.13
C SER A 6 14.71 -13.83 13.97
N HIS A 7 14.28 -14.88 13.24
CA HIS A 7 14.98 -15.35 12.05
C HIS A 7 15.02 -14.29 10.94
N ARG A 8 13.94 -13.51 10.82
CA ARG A 8 13.86 -12.38 9.89
C ARG A 8 14.89 -11.30 10.25
N GLU A 9 15.01 -10.95 11.54
CA GLU A 9 16.03 -9.99 11.99
C GLU A 9 17.43 -10.47 11.63
N LYS A 10 17.76 -11.75 11.89
CA LYS A 10 19.05 -12.35 11.51
C LYS A 10 19.32 -12.21 10.00
N LYS A 11 18.33 -12.49 9.16
CA LYS A 11 18.44 -12.36 7.70
C LYS A 11 18.72 -10.91 7.29
N ILE A 12 18.06 -9.93 7.91
CA ILE A 12 18.29 -8.51 7.59
C ILE A 12 19.69 -8.07 8.04
N TRP A 13 20.16 -8.47 9.23
CA TRP A 13 21.54 -8.19 9.65
C TRP A 13 22.60 -8.87 8.77
N THR A 14 22.28 -10.03 8.19
CA THR A 14 23.16 -10.66 7.20
C THR A 14 23.28 -9.78 5.95
N TRP A 15 22.18 -9.18 5.49
CA TRP A 15 22.22 -8.20 4.41
C TRP A 15 22.98 -6.93 4.77
N VAL A 16 22.81 -6.41 5.99
CA VAL A 16 23.63 -5.29 6.50
C VAL A 16 25.11 -5.63 6.39
N LEU A 17 25.52 -6.81 6.85
CA LEU A 17 26.91 -7.26 6.77
C LEU A 17 27.40 -7.36 5.32
N LEU A 18 26.58 -7.90 4.41
CA LEU A 18 26.93 -7.99 2.98
C LEU A 18 27.09 -6.60 2.34
N ILE A 19 26.23 -5.64 2.71
CA ILE A 19 26.34 -4.25 2.25
C ILE A 19 27.65 -3.64 2.77
N LEU A 20 27.98 -3.82 4.05
CA LEU A 20 29.23 -3.34 4.64
C LEU A 20 30.47 -3.93 3.95
N ILE A 21 30.45 -5.23 3.66
CA ILE A 21 31.51 -5.87 2.87
C ILE A 21 31.61 -5.22 1.50
N GLY A 22 30.48 -4.93 0.85
CA GLY A 22 30.43 -4.22 -0.43
C GLY A 22 31.09 -2.84 -0.34
N ILE A 23 30.69 -2.02 0.63
CA ILE A 23 31.24 -0.68 0.88
C ILE A 23 32.74 -0.75 1.13
N PHE A 24 33.22 -1.55 2.11
CA PHE A 24 34.65 -1.64 2.39
C PHE A 24 35.47 -2.27 1.25
N SER A 25 34.85 -3.11 0.41
CA SER A 25 35.51 -3.64 -0.78
C SER A 25 35.78 -2.55 -1.81
N THR A 26 34.98 -1.47 -1.87
CA THR A 26 35.23 -0.37 -2.81
C THR A 26 36.58 0.30 -2.53
N ILE A 27 36.97 0.44 -1.26
CA ILE A 27 38.28 0.98 -0.85
C ILE A 27 39.42 0.13 -1.42
N ILE A 28 39.32 -1.19 -1.31
CA ILE A 28 40.36 -2.12 -1.75
C ILE A 28 40.44 -2.17 -3.28
N ILE A 29 39.28 -2.19 -3.95
CA ILE A 29 39.15 -2.36 -5.40
C ILE A 29 39.55 -1.09 -6.15
N ASP A 30 39.35 0.10 -5.58
CA ASP A 30 39.66 1.37 -6.27
C ASP A 30 41.14 1.48 -6.71
N ARG A 31 42.06 0.86 -5.97
CA ARG A 31 43.51 0.95 -6.23
C ARG A 31 43.97 0.19 -7.49
N PRO A 32 43.73 -1.12 -7.67
CA PRO A 32 44.17 -1.84 -8.86
C PRO A 32 43.47 -1.38 -10.14
N PHE A 33 42.24 -0.87 -10.04
CA PHE A 33 41.45 -0.52 -11.22
C PHE A 33 41.73 0.88 -11.77
N ARG A 34 42.34 1.80 -10.99
CA ARG A 34 42.74 3.14 -11.46
C ARG A 34 43.64 3.13 -12.70
N GLY A 35 44.42 2.07 -12.92
CA GLY A 35 45.31 1.93 -14.08
C GLY A 35 44.76 1.10 -15.25
N VAL A 36 43.70 0.32 -15.04
CA VAL A 36 43.27 -0.74 -15.99
C VAL A 36 41.84 -0.56 -16.49
N ALA A 37 40.93 -0.09 -15.64
CA ALA A 37 39.55 0.18 -16.05
C ALA A 37 39.40 1.66 -16.40
N SER A 38 38.91 1.93 -17.62
CA SER A 38 38.48 3.30 -17.95
C SER A 38 37.35 3.72 -17.00
N GLN A 39 37.26 5.02 -16.70
CA GLN A 39 36.19 5.58 -15.85
C GLN A 39 34.79 5.14 -16.32
N ASN A 40 34.64 4.88 -17.62
CA ASN A 40 33.41 4.38 -18.23
C ASN A 40 33.03 2.96 -17.76
N VAL A 41 34.00 2.07 -17.58
CA VAL A 41 33.76 0.68 -17.10
C VAL A 41 33.31 0.70 -15.65
N ALA A 42 33.97 1.48 -14.79
CA ALA A 42 33.58 1.61 -13.39
C ALA A 42 32.16 2.20 -13.25
N ALA A 43 31.87 3.27 -14.01
CA ALA A 43 30.54 3.86 -14.05
C ALA A 43 29.48 2.87 -14.55
N LEU A 44 29.79 2.07 -15.58
CA LEU A 44 28.88 1.04 -16.10
C LEU A 44 28.59 -0.05 -15.06
N LEU A 45 29.62 -0.58 -14.39
CA LEU A 45 29.45 -1.59 -13.34
C LEU A 45 28.61 -1.05 -12.17
N PHE A 46 28.86 0.20 -11.77
CA PHE A 46 28.05 0.87 -10.75
C PHE A 46 26.58 0.99 -11.19
N LEU A 47 26.32 1.44 -12.42
CA LEU A 47 24.96 1.54 -12.96
C LEU A 47 24.26 0.18 -13.04
N ILE A 48 24.98 -0.88 -13.41
CA ILE A 48 24.45 -2.26 -13.40
C ILE A 48 24.07 -2.67 -11.97
N GLY A 49 24.95 -2.44 -10.98
CA GLY A 49 24.67 -2.71 -9.57
C GLY A 49 23.41 -1.98 -9.09
N MET A 50 23.30 -0.69 -9.40
CA MET A 50 22.13 0.12 -9.09
C MET A 50 20.85 -0.37 -9.76
N ALA A 51 20.92 -0.74 -11.04
CA ALA A 51 19.80 -1.29 -11.78
C ALA A 51 19.31 -2.62 -11.18
N LEU A 52 20.23 -3.49 -10.75
CA LEU A 52 19.89 -4.76 -10.08
C LEU A 52 19.23 -4.54 -8.71
N VAL A 53 19.73 -3.58 -7.92
CA VAL A 53 19.10 -3.18 -6.65
C VAL A 53 17.69 -2.62 -6.90
N ALA A 54 17.55 -1.70 -7.87
CA ALA A 54 16.26 -1.14 -8.24
C ALA A 54 15.28 -2.22 -8.72
N ALA A 55 15.72 -3.13 -9.60
CA ALA A 55 14.92 -4.26 -10.06
C ALA A 55 14.49 -5.17 -8.91
N THR A 56 15.38 -5.44 -7.95
CA THR A 56 15.05 -6.23 -6.75
C THR A 56 14.01 -5.53 -5.89
N VAL A 57 14.14 -4.22 -5.64
CA VAL A 57 13.18 -3.43 -4.88
C VAL A 57 11.82 -3.39 -5.60
N ILE A 58 11.80 -3.19 -6.92
CA ILE A 58 10.58 -3.15 -7.73
C ILE A 58 9.91 -4.53 -7.71
N THR A 59 10.60 -5.61 -8.05
CA THR A 59 10.02 -6.96 -8.14
C THR A 59 9.52 -7.47 -6.80
N GLN A 60 10.24 -7.20 -5.70
CA GLN A 60 9.78 -7.59 -4.36
C GLN A 60 8.68 -6.65 -3.83
N GLY A 61 8.77 -5.36 -4.14
CA GLY A 61 7.78 -4.36 -3.75
C GLY A 61 6.44 -4.51 -4.47
N TRP A 62 6.46 -4.92 -5.74
CA TRP A 62 5.26 -5.07 -6.59
C TRP A 62 4.30 -6.14 -6.08
N LYS A 63 4.76 -7.10 -5.27
CA LYS A 63 3.88 -8.09 -4.63
C LYS A 63 2.80 -7.45 -3.74
N ARG A 64 2.99 -6.21 -3.30
CA ARG A 64 2.00 -5.44 -2.55
C ARG A 64 1.42 -4.35 -3.46
N LYS A 65 0.10 -4.34 -3.67
CA LYS A 65 -0.58 -3.21 -4.34
C LYS A 65 -0.43 -1.95 -3.47
N PRO A 66 0.38 -0.95 -3.88
CA PRO A 66 0.56 0.26 -3.08
C PRO A 66 -0.74 1.06 -3.06
N SER A 67 -1.00 1.75 -1.96
CA SER A 67 -2.12 2.70 -1.92
C SER A 67 -1.80 3.98 -2.69
N ASN A 68 -2.82 4.72 -3.14
CA ASN A 68 -2.60 6.01 -3.81
C ASN A 68 -1.78 7.00 -2.94
N ILE A 69 -2.02 7.02 -1.63
CA ILE A 69 -1.27 7.87 -0.69
C ILE A 69 0.20 7.45 -0.63
N GLU A 70 0.45 6.13 -0.55
CA GLU A 70 1.81 5.59 -0.58
C GLU A 70 2.53 5.94 -1.88
N LEU A 71 1.85 5.86 -3.03
CA LEU A 71 2.40 6.21 -4.33
C LEU A 71 2.81 7.68 -4.41
N TRP A 72 1.96 8.61 -3.95
CA TRP A 72 2.31 10.04 -3.89
C TRP A 72 3.49 10.34 -2.97
N VAL A 73 3.57 9.67 -1.80
CA VAL A 73 4.71 9.81 -0.88
C VAL A 73 6.00 9.30 -1.53
N VAL A 74 5.95 8.14 -2.20
CA VAL A 74 7.11 7.58 -2.92
C VAL A 74 7.56 8.51 -4.05
N ILE A 75 6.64 9.07 -4.84
CA ILE A 75 6.96 10.05 -5.89
C ILE A 75 7.63 11.29 -5.28
N GLY A 76 7.11 11.83 -4.18
CA GLY A 76 7.71 12.97 -3.48
C GLY A 76 9.12 12.67 -2.98
N ILE A 77 9.35 11.48 -2.40
CA ILE A 77 10.69 11.03 -1.99
C ILE A 77 11.63 10.96 -3.19
N ILE A 78 11.21 10.30 -4.28
CA ILE A 78 12.03 10.19 -5.50
C ILE A 78 12.40 11.57 -6.04
N ALA A 79 11.45 12.51 -6.07
CA ALA A 79 11.71 13.87 -6.52
C ALA A 79 12.78 14.58 -5.67
N VAL A 80 12.73 14.43 -4.34
CA VAL A 80 13.77 14.98 -3.43
C VAL A 80 15.12 14.34 -3.68
N TYR A 81 15.20 13.01 -3.81
CA TYR A 81 16.46 12.31 -4.10
C TYR A 81 17.04 12.72 -5.45
N VAL A 82 16.22 12.81 -6.51
CA VAL A 82 16.66 13.27 -7.83
C VAL A 82 17.15 14.72 -7.78
N MET A 83 16.46 15.59 -7.04
CA MET A 83 16.88 16.99 -6.87
C MET A 83 18.24 17.10 -6.16
N VAL A 84 18.44 16.36 -5.06
CA VAL A 84 19.73 16.34 -4.34
C VAL A 84 20.82 15.77 -5.25
N PHE A 85 20.57 14.61 -5.86
CA PHE A 85 21.54 13.92 -6.72
C PHE A 85 21.98 14.74 -7.93
N THR A 86 21.06 15.49 -8.56
CA THR A 86 21.38 16.34 -9.72
C THR A 86 22.12 17.63 -9.34
N ARG A 87 22.01 18.10 -8.10
CA ARG A 87 22.75 19.28 -7.61
C ARG A 87 24.15 18.98 -7.10
N MET A 88 24.46 17.75 -6.73
CA MET A 88 25.79 17.34 -6.30
C MET A 88 26.75 17.31 -7.49
N THR A 89 27.83 18.09 -7.46
CA THR A 89 28.79 18.20 -8.57
C THR A 89 29.88 17.12 -8.51
N ILE A 90 30.20 16.63 -7.31
CA ILE A 90 31.28 15.66 -7.09
C ILE A 90 30.72 14.24 -7.20
N ARG A 91 31.41 13.38 -7.96
CA ARG A 91 30.93 12.01 -8.25
C ARG A 91 31.05 11.07 -7.05
N SER A 92 32.09 11.22 -6.20
CA SER A 92 32.30 10.36 -5.02
C SER A 92 31.18 10.52 -4.01
N GLU A 93 30.79 11.75 -3.68
CA GLU A 93 29.71 12.01 -2.71
C GLU A 93 28.37 11.35 -3.11
N ARG A 94 28.12 11.20 -4.41
CA ARG A 94 26.89 10.56 -4.93
C ARG A 94 26.82 9.08 -4.61
N SER A 95 27.96 8.36 -4.60
CA SER A 95 27.97 6.94 -4.20
C SER A 95 27.74 6.79 -2.70
N HIS A 96 28.34 7.66 -1.88
CA HIS A 96 28.12 7.69 -0.42
C HIS A 96 26.63 7.86 -0.07
N LEU A 97 25.96 8.82 -0.72
CA LEU A 97 24.52 9.06 -0.49
C LEU A 97 23.67 7.79 -0.71
N ILE A 98 24.02 6.99 -1.71
CA ILE A 98 23.31 5.76 -2.05
C ILE A 98 23.70 4.62 -1.11
N GLU A 99 24.99 4.38 -0.92
CA GLU A 99 25.54 3.27 -0.13
C GLU A 99 25.08 3.35 1.32
N TYR A 100 25.29 4.50 1.95
CA TYR A 100 24.89 4.74 3.34
C TYR A 100 23.38 4.90 3.49
N GLY A 101 22.68 5.37 2.45
CA GLY A 101 21.22 5.38 2.40
C GLY A 101 20.65 3.96 2.45
N VAL A 102 21.15 3.06 1.61
CA VAL A 102 20.75 1.64 1.60
C VAL A 102 21.11 0.96 2.92
N LEU A 103 22.33 1.17 3.42
CA LEU A 103 22.76 0.64 4.72
C LEU A 103 21.80 1.08 5.85
N ALA A 104 21.46 2.36 5.92
CA ALA A 104 20.58 2.91 6.93
C ALA A 104 19.15 2.33 6.86
N ILE A 105 18.61 2.08 5.66
CA ILE A 105 17.31 1.40 5.49
C ILE A 105 17.36 0.00 6.09
N PHE A 106 18.40 -0.78 5.80
CA PHE A 106 18.52 -2.15 6.30
C PHE A 106 18.72 -2.21 7.82
N ILE A 107 19.57 -1.33 8.36
CA ILE A 107 19.73 -1.19 9.82
C ILE A 107 18.38 -0.82 10.46
N PHE A 108 17.66 0.16 9.89
CA PHE A 108 16.36 0.58 10.41
C PHE A 108 15.33 -0.55 10.38
N GLU A 109 15.23 -1.32 9.29
CA GLU A 109 14.32 -2.46 9.19
C GLU A 109 14.70 -3.61 10.14
N ALA A 110 15.99 -3.84 10.39
CA ALA A 110 16.44 -4.80 11.40
C ALA A 110 16.02 -4.37 12.82
N LEU A 111 16.21 -3.09 13.18
CA LEU A 111 15.80 -2.56 14.47
C LEU A 111 14.28 -2.50 14.63
N LYS A 112 13.54 -2.26 13.54
CA LYS A 112 12.08 -2.31 13.52
C LYS A 112 11.56 -3.73 13.76
N GLU A 113 12.20 -4.74 13.20
CA GLU A 113 11.89 -6.14 13.49
C GLU A 113 12.16 -6.48 14.96
N ARG A 114 13.29 -6.04 15.51
CA ARG A 114 13.60 -6.19 16.95
C ARG A 114 12.55 -5.54 17.83
N LYS A 115 12.08 -4.33 17.51
CA LYS A 115 11.03 -3.63 18.26
C LYS A 115 9.70 -4.40 18.31
N LYS A 116 9.37 -5.19 17.28
CA LYS A 116 8.15 -6.02 17.31
C LYS A 116 8.23 -7.11 18.38
N GLN A 117 9.42 -7.69 18.58
CA GLN A 117 9.65 -8.73 19.59
C GLN A 117 9.91 -8.14 20.98
N LYS A 118 10.46 -6.93 21.04
CA LYS A 118 10.82 -6.21 22.27
C LYS A 118 10.27 -4.78 22.24
N PRO A 119 8.98 -4.58 22.61
CA PRO A 119 8.32 -3.27 22.54
C PRO A 119 9.01 -2.16 23.34
N GLU A 120 9.75 -2.52 24.40
CA GLU A 120 10.58 -1.62 25.21
C GLU A 120 11.75 -0.99 24.41
N PHE A 121 12.08 -1.55 23.25
CA PHE A 121 13.12 -1.05 22.37
C PHE A 121 12.66 0.22 21.62
N LYS A 122 12.76 1.36 22.32
CA LYS A 122 12.39 2.71 21.82
C LYS A 122 13.48 3.34 20.94
N HIS A 123 13.10 4.43 20.27
CA HIS A 123 13.97 5.32 19.46
C HIS A 123 14.74 4.61 18.33
N ILE A 124 14.13 3.60 17.69
CA ILE A 124 14.76 2.82 16.61
C ILE A 124 15.29 3.65 15.43
N ALA A 125 14.63 4.76 15.10
CA ALA A 125 15.06 5.65 14.01
C ALA A 125 16.39 6.35 14.34
N ILE A 126 16.48 6.94 15.53
CA ILE A 126 17.71 7.61 16.01
C ILE A 126 18.86 6.60 16.09
N LYS A 127 18.60 5.41 16.65
CA LYS A 127 19.59 4.34 16.73
C LYS A 127 20.07 3.90 15.33
N ALA A 128 19.18 3.80 14.35
CA ALA A 128 19.58 3.46 12.99
C ALA A 128 20.48 4.53 12.36
N ILE A 129 20.14 5.81 12.54
CA ILE A 129 20.96 6.93 12.06
C ILE A 129 22.32 6.89 12.73
N VAL A 130 22.38 6.82 14.06
CA VAL A 130 23.65 6.78 14.82
C VAL A 130 24.53 5.60 14.39
N LEU A 131 23.97 4.40 14.26
CA LEU A 131 24.74 3.24 13.80
C LEU A 131 25.26 3.43 12.38
N SER A 132 24.48 4.00 11.47
CA SER A 132 24.91 4.23 10.09
C SER A 132 26.02 5.28 10.02
N VAL A 133 25.90 6.36 10.81
CA VAL A 133 26.92 7.40 10.93
C VAL A 133 28.21 6.83 11.52
N LEU A 134 28.13 5.98 12.55
CA LEU A 134 29.30 5.33 13.12
C LEU A 134 30.03 4.45 12.10
N VAL A 135 29.30 3.79 11.20
CA VAL A 135 29.92 3.07 10.09
C VAL A 135 30.65 4.03 9.14
N GLY A 136 30.03 5.16 8.76
CA GLY A 136 30.67 6.16 7.90
C GLY A 136 31.96 6.72 8.49
N PHE A 137 31.95 7.03 9.80
CA PHE A 137 33.18 7.40 10.52
C PHE A 137 34.26 6.32 10.50
N ILE A 138 33.88 5.04 10.61
CA ILE A 138 34.83 3.92 10.53
C ILE A 138 35.40 3.81 9.12
N ASP A 139 34.57 3.99 8.10
CA ASP A 139 34.97 3.95 6.70
C ASP A 139 36.01 5.03 6.39
N GLU A 140 35.74 6.29 6.75
CA GLU A 140 36.69 7.39 6.61
C GLU A 140 37.96 7.19 7.44
N GLY A 141 37.82 6.62 8.64
CA GLY A 141 38.96 6.21 9.46
C GLY A 141 39.85 5.17 8.79
N ILE A 142 39.25 4.20 8.07
CA ILE A 142 39.99 3.21 7.28
C ILE A 142 40.63 3.89 6.07
N GLN A 143 39.92 4.78 5.38
CA GLN A 143 40.45 5.51 4.23
C GLN A 143 41.67 6.37 4.60
N TYR A 144 41.69 6.97 5.80
CA TYR A 144 42.85 7.70 6.32
C TYR A 144 44.13 6.85 6.39
N LEU A 145 43.99 5.53 6.62
CA LEU A 145 45.12 4.60 6.65
C LEU A 145 45.60 4.19 5.24
N VAL A 146 44.85 4.51 4.19
CA VAL A 146 45.18 4.19 2.81
C VAL A 146 45.98 5.37 2.20
N PRO A 147 47.27 5.19 1.85
CA PRO A 147 48.15 6.32 1.46
C PRO A 147 47.71 7.16 0.26
N SER A 148 46.75 6.67 -0.54
CA SER A 148 46.23 7.33 -1.74
C SER A 148 44.86 7.99 -1.52
N ARG A 149 44.38 8.08 -0.28
CA ARG A 149 43.12 8.68 0.13
C ARG A 149 43.37 9.67 1.26
N VAL A 150 42.56 10.71 1.31
CA VAL A 150 42.60 11.74 2.35
C VAL A 150 41.27 11.62 3.10
N PHE A 151 41.33 11.72 4.42
CA PHE A 151 40.13 11.81 5.25
C PHE A 151 39.35 13.06 4.86
N ASP A 152 38.13 12.90 4.34
CA ASP A 152 37.29 14.00 3.91
C ASP A 152 36.11 14.19 4.87
N GLN A 153 36.00 15.40 5.42
CA GLN A 153 34.89 15.73 6.32
C GLN A 153 33.56 15.83 5.57
N GLU A 154 33.61 16.15 4.28
CA GLU A 154 32.42 16.26 3.44
C GLU A 154 31.75 14.89 3.28
N ASP A 155 32.52 13.81 3.12
CA ASP A 155 32.01 12.44 2.99
C ASP A 155 31.21 12.02 4.25
N ILE A 156 31.70 12.33 5.46
CA ILE A 156 30.97 12.09 6.72
C ILE A 156 29.63 12.85 6.74
N VAL A 157 29.62 14.10 6.28
CA VAL A 157 28.39 14.90 6.23
C VAL A 157 27.38 14.26 5.26
N PHE A 158 27.85 13.72 4.13
CA PHE A 158 26.98 13.01 3.18
C PHE A 158 26.46 11.70 3.74
N ASP A 159 27.25 10.93 4.49
CA ASP A 159 26.81 9.70 5.14
C ASP A 159 25.72 9.98 6.18
N VAL A 160 25.89 11.05 6.97
CA VAL A 160 24.89 11.53 7.93
C VAL A 160 23.60 11.93 7.19
N LEU A 161 23.71 12.71 6.12
CA LEU A 161 22.58 13.15 5.32
C LEU A 161 21.84 11.95 4.70
N ALA A 162 22.59 11.00 4.13
CA ALA A 162 22.09 9.75 3.57
C ALA A 162 21.27 8.97 4.59
N ALA A 163 21.82 8.75 5.78
CA ALA A 163 21.17 8.02 6.85
C ALA A 163 19.87 8.69 7.31
N ILE A 164 19.88 10.02 7.49
CA ILE A 164 18.70 10.80 7.87
C ILE A 164 17.62 10.68 6.79
N MET A 165 17.97 10.95 5.53
CA MET A 165 17.01 10.92 4.41
C MET A 165 16.40 9.53 4.23
N ALA A 166 17.21 8.47 4.33
CA ALA A 166 16.79 7.08 4.20
C ALA A 166 15.82 6.65 5.30
N VAL A 167 16.17 6.92 6.57
CA VAL A 167 15.34 6.56 7.72
C VAL A 167 14.05 7.39 7.72
N PHE A 168 14.12 8.68 7.43
CA PHE A 168 12.95 9.55 7.35
C PHE A 168 11.99 9.12 6.22
N SER A 169 12.53 8.81 5.04
CA SER A 169 11.74 8.25 3.93
C SER A 169 11.01 6.96 4.32
N SER A 170 11.71 6.07 5.03
CA SER A 170 11.13 4.82 5.54
C SER A 170 10.01 5.05 6.57
N LEU A 171 10.13 6.09 7.41
CA LEU A 171 9.09 6.52 8.35
C LEU A 171 7.87 7.10 7.63
N LEU A 172 8.07 7.97 6.64
CA LEU A 172 6.97 8.55 5.85
C LEU A 172 6.16 7.48 5.12
N ILE A 173 6.84 6.51 4.47
CA ILE A 173 6.17 5.38 3.82
C ILE A 173 5.41 4.54 4.84
N SER A 174 6.01 4.25 6.01
CA SER A 174 5.35 3.49 7.08
C SER A 174 4.11 4.22 7.62
N TRP A 175 4.18 5.54 7.76
CA TRP A 175 3.04 6.38 8.16
C TRP A 175 1.93 6.37 7.11
N ALA A 176 2.27 6.51 5.82
CA ALA A 176 1.31 6.49 4.72
C ALA A 176 0.56 5.15 4.68
N ARG A 177 1.29 4.04 4.84
CA ARG A 177 0.72 2.69 4.96
C ARG A 177 -0.22 2.57 6.15
N LYS A 178 0.20 3.01 7.34
CA LYS A 178 -0.65 2.96 8.54
C LYS A 178 -1.91 3.79 8.36
N LYS A 179 -1.83 4.98 7.76
CA LYS A 179 -2.99 5.84 7.50
C LYS A 179 -3.98 5.18 6.55
N TYR A 180 -3.49 4.47 5.54
CA TYR A 180 -4.34 3.69 4.63
C TYR A 180 -4.97 2.48 5.33
N GLU A 181 -4.20 1.72 6.11
CA GLU A 181 -4.70 0.58 6.89
C GLU A 181 -5.75 1.00 7.93
N THR A 182 -5.57 2.13 8.63
CA THR A 182 -6.58 2.65 9.57
C THR A 182 -7.88 2.99 8.86
N ARG A 183 -7.85 3.52 7.63
CA ARG A 183 -9.08 3.77 6.86
C ARG A 183 -9.81 2.46 6.51
N LYS A 184 -9.07 1.44 6.08
CA LYS A 184 -9.58 0.09 5.81
C LYS A 184 -10.02 -0.66 7.08
N SER A 185 -9.54 -0.19 8.24
CA SER A 185 -9.84 -0.78 9.54
C SER A 185 -11.23 -0.44 10.02
N ASP A 186 -11.85 0.66 9.60
CA ASP A 186 -13.14 1.06 10.17
C ASP A 186 -14.27 0.13 9.70
N LEU A 187 -14.26 -0.30 8.44
CA LEU A 187 -15.16 -1.34 7.93
C LEU A 187 -14.95 -2.67 8.65
N ASN A 188 -13.71 -3.15 8.71
CA ASN A 188 -13.39 -4.42 9.36
C ASN A 188 -13.71 -4.38 10.87
N LYS A 189 -13.41 -3.27 11.57
CA LYS A 189 -13.78 -3.08 12.97
C LYS A 189 -15.29 -3.11 13.14
N PHE A 190 -16.03 -2.43 12.26
CA PHE A 190 -17.49 -2.44 12.33
C PHE A 190 -18.04 -3.85 12.15
N ILE A 191 -17.59 -4.58 11.13
CA ILE A 191 -17.97 -5.98 10.89
C ILE A 191 -17.64 -6.85 12.11
N VAL A 192 -16.41 -6.79 12.64
CA VAL A 192 -15.99 -7.61 13.79
C VAL A 192 -16.73 -7.24 15.08
N SER A 193 -17.09 -5.98 15.27
CA SER A 193 -17.84 -5.50 16.44
C SER A 193 -19.35 -5.78 16.37
N ASN A 194 -19.87 -6.13 15.19
CA ASN A 194 -21.28 -6.34 14.97
C ASN A 194 -21.57 -7.85 14.84
N ASN A 195 -22.25 -8.42 15.82
CA ASN A 195 -22.57 -9.86 15.86
C ASN A 195 -23.45 -10.32 14.69
N ASN A 196 -24.08 -9.39 13.95
CA ASN A 196 -24.94 -9.67 12.81
C ASN A 196 -24.18 -9.66 11.48
N LEU A 197 -22.86 -9.43 11.50
CA LEU A 197 -22.01 -9.37 10.31
C LEU A 197 -20.81 -10.31 10.46
N GLU A 198 -20.51 -11.05 9.40
CA GLU A 198 -19.35 -11.95 9.36
C GLU A 198 -18.61 -11.78 8.03
N LEU A 199 -17.31 -11.50 8.08
CA LEU A 199 -16.49 -11.44 6.87
C LEU A 199 -16.10 -12.86 6.45
N ILE A 200 -16.55 -13.29 5.28
CA ILE A 200 -16.21 -14.60 4.69
C ILE A 200 -15.52 -14.42 3.33
N TYR A 201 -14.80 -15.44 2.90
CA TYR A 201 -14.12 -15.48 1.60
C TYR A 201 -14.67 -16.65 0.79
N LEU A 202 -15.21 -16.36 -0.40
CA LEU A 202 -15.74 -17.35 -1.35
C LEU A 202 -15.01 -17.13 -2.67
N GLU A 203 -14.37 -18.16 -3.22
CA GLU A 203 -13.64 -18.08 -4.50
C GLU A 203 -12.66 -16.88 -4.57
N GLU A 204 -11.90 -16.64 -3.50
CA GLU A 204 -10.99 -15.50 -3.34
C GLU A 204 -11.66 -14.10 -3.31
N LYS A 205 -12.98 -14.04 -3.42
CA LYS A 205 -13.77 -12.82 -3.30
C LYS A 205 -14.23 -12.61 -1.87
N LYS A 206 -14.41 -11.34 -1.51
CA LYS A 206 -14.84 -10.96 -0.17
C LYS A 206 -16.35 -10.86 -0.11
N HIS A 207 -16.92 -11.53 0.88
CA HIS A 207 -18.34 -11.45 1.16
C HIS A 207 -18.57 -11.03 2.59
N ILE A 208 -19.64 -10.28 2.82
CA ILE A 208 -20.16 -9.99 4.15
C ILE A 208 -21.41 -10.83 4.29
N LYS A 209 -21.35 -11.85 5.14
CA LYS A 209 -22.51 -12.61 5.56
C LYS A 209 -23.27 -11.77 6.59
N ILE A 210 -24.60 -11.74 6.43
CA ILE A 210 -25.48 -10.84 7.17
C ILE A 210 -26.56 -11.66 7.85
N ASP A 211 -26.68 -11.52 9.16
CA ASP A 211 -27.73 -12.16 9.96
C ASP A 211 -29.10 -11.48 9.74
N ARG A 212 -30.18 -12.24 9.91
CA ARG A 212 -31.55 -11.75 9.74
C ARG A 212 -31.98 -10.71 10.78
N SER A 213 -31.30 -10.69 11.92
CA SER A 213 -31.52 -9.71 13.00
C SER A 213 -31.02 -8.31 12.66
N ILE A 214 -30.26 -8.13 11.57
CA ILE A 214 -29.67 -6.84 11.23
C ILE A 214 -30.75 -5.76 11.03
N THR A 215 -30.45 -4.57 11.52
CA THR A 215 -31.34 -3.41 11.38
C THR A 215 -31.00 -2.59 10.14
N THR A 216 -31.98 -1.85 9.62
CA THR A 216 -31.75 -0.90 8.51
C THR A 216 -30.69 0.15 8.84
N LEU A 217 -30.58 0.56 10.12
CA LEU A 217 -29.57 1.51 10.59
C LEU A 217 -28.15 0.92 10.50
N GLU A 218 -27.97 -0.34 10.88
CA GLU A 218 -26.69 -1.05 10.76
C GLU A 218 -26.30 -1.27 9.30
N ILE A 219 -27.27 -1.62 8.44
CA ILE A 219 -27.04 -1.71 6.98
C ILE A 219 -26.65 -0.35 6.42
N THR A 220 -27.33 0.73 6.81
CA THR A 220 -26.99 2.10 6.37
C THR A 220 -25.56 2.45 6.77
N LYS A 221 -25.17 2.16 8.02
CA LYS A 221 -23.79 2.37 8.50
C LYS A 221 -22.78 1.50 7.76
N LEU A 222 -23.13 0.26 7.41
CA LEU A 222 -22.30 -0.61 6.60
C LEU A 222 -22.07 -0.02 5.20
N LEU A 223 -23.13 0.43 4.55
CA LEU A 223 -23.06 1.08 3.24
C LEU A 223 -22.22 2.36 3.29
N ASP A 224 -22.35 3.18 4.33
CA ASP A 224 -21.51 4.38 4.51
C ASP A 224 -20.01 4.04 4.63
N LEU A 225 -19.68 2.92 5.28
CA LEU A 225 -18.29 2.46 5.41
C LEU A 225 -17.76 1.92 4.08
N LEU A 226 -18.55 1.11 3.38
CA LEU A 226 -18.23 0.62 2.03
C LEU A 226 -18.07 1.77 1.03
N TRP A 227 -18.92 2.80 1.16
CA TRP A 227 -18.85 4.03 0.39
C TRP A 227 -17.52 4.77 0.59
N LYS A 228 -17.12 4.97 1.85
CA LYS A 228 -15.84 5.60 2.21
C LYS A 228 -14.63 4.86 1.64
N GLU A 229 -14.74 3.53 1.50
CA GLU A 229 -13.71 2.69 0.89
C GLU A 229 -13.76 2.66 -0.65
N SER A 230 -14.70 3.37 -1.27
CA SER A 230 -14.96 3.29 -2.72
C SER A 230 -15.19 1.85 -3.21
N ALA A 231 -15.74 1.00 -2.33
CA ALA A 231 -16.08 -0.38 -2.64
C ALA A 231 -17.41 -0.41 -3.41
N GLY A 232 -17.50 -1.27 -4.41
CA GLY A 232 -18.80 -1.68 -4.94
C GLY A 232 -19.33 -2.89 -4.17
N ILE A 233 -20.62 -3.14 -4.29
CA ILE A 233 -21.30 -4.32 -3.77
C ILE A 233 -22.04 -5.03 -4.88
N ASN A 234 -22.15 -6.35 -4.79
CA ASN A 234 -23.08 -7.10 -5.60
C ASN A 234 -23.81 -8.17 -4.79
N PHE A 235 -25.00 -8.53 -5.25
CA PHE A 235 -25.76 -9.66 -4.74
C PHE A 235 -26.75 -10.14 -5.80
N HIS A 236 -27.19 -11.38 -5.66
CA HIS A 236 -28.20 -11.99 -6.52
C HIS A 236 -29.56 -11.99 -5.83
N ASP A 237 -30.55 -11.36 -6.45
CA ASP A 237 -31.94 -11.49 -6.03
C ASP A 237 -32.59 -12.64 -6.80
N ILE A 238 -32.95 -13.69 -6.08
CA ILE A 238 -33.61 -14.88 -6.64
C ILE A 238 -35.12 -14.68 -6.89
N ILE A 239 -35.73 -13.61 -6.37
CA ILE A 239 -37.16 -13.34 -6.56
C ILE A 239 -37.40 -12.60 -7.86
N HIS A 240 -36.62 -11.55 -8.12
CA HIS A 240 -36.85 -10.65 -9.24
C HIS A 240 -35.71 -10.72 -10.24
N PRO A 241 -36.02 -10.79 -11.55
CA PRO A 241 -37.36 -10.73 -12.16
C PRO A 241 -38.03 -12.09 -12.43
N GLN A 242 -39.37 -12.12 -12.57
CA GLN A 242 -40.16 -13.24 -13.14
C GLN A 242 -40.83 -12.75 -14.43
N LEU A 243 -41.05 -13.52 -15.51
CA LEU A 243 -41.45 -14.93 -15.64
C LEU A 243 -40.44 -15.89 -16.34
N SER A 244 -39.35 -15.40 -16.95
CA SER A 244 -38.46 -16.25 -17.78
C SER A 244 -36.98 -16.24 -17.37
N ASP A 245 -36.59 -15.49 -16.34
CA ASP A 245 -35.21 -15.38 -15.86
C ASP A 245 -35.09 -15.88 -14.39
N PRO A 246 -34.00 -16.56 -14.02
CA PRO A 246 -33.81 -17.17 -12.68
C PRO A 246 -33.44 -16.17 -11.56
N GLY A 247 -33.74 -14.87 -11.73
CA GLY A 247 -33.32 -13.80 -10.83
C GLY A 247 -32.46 -12.73 -11.52
N ALA A 248 -31.99 -11.74 -10.75
CA ALA A 248 -31.13 -10.68 -11.23
C ALA A 248 -29.96 -10.41 -10.29
N TYR A 249 -28.80 -10.17 -10.91
CA TYR A 249 -27.64 -9.61 -10.22
C TYR A 249 -27.78 -8.09 -10.15
N PHE A 250 -27.61 -7.55 -8.95
CA PHE A 250 -27.54 -6.12 -8.71
C PHE A 250 -26.09 -5.74 -8.46
N PHE A 251 -25.57 -4.79 -9.22
CA PHE A 251 -24.22 -4.26 -9.04
C PHE A 251 -24.31 -2.79 -8.66
N TYR A 252 -23.88 -2.46 -7.45
CA TYR A 252 -23.79 -1.08 -6.98
C TYR A 252 -22.32 -0.65 -6.90
N SER A 253 -22.03 0.56 -7.38
CA SER A 253 -20.70 1.15 -7.29
C SER A 253 -20.76 2.52 -6.66
N SER A 254 -19.80 2.78 -5.78
CA SER A 254 -19.61 4.09 -5.15
C SER A 254 -18.71 5.04 -5.94
N LYS A 255 -18.01 4.51 -6.95
CA LYS A 255 -17.03 5.28 -7.73
C LYS A 255 -17.74 6.33 -8.60
N ASN A 256 -17.23 7.56 -8.56
CA ASN A 256 -17.67 8.67 -9.40
C ASN A 256 -19.16 9.04 -9.26
N CYS A 257 -19.74 8.90 -8.07
CA CYS A 257 -21.11 9.37 -7.80
C CYS A 257 -21.09 10.84 -7.34
N PRO A 258 -22.17 11.60 -7.62
CA PRO A 258 -22.21 13.04 -7.35
C PRO A 258 -22.24 13.37 -5.85
N ASP A 259 -22.82 12.49 -5.03
CA ASP A 259 -22.91 12.68 -3.59
C ASP A 259 -22.58 11.39 -2.81
N LYS A 260 -22.47 11.49 -1.48
CA LYS A 260 -22.21 10.35 -0.59
C LYS A 260 -23.45 9.53 -0.24
N ARG A 261 -24.61 9.90 -0.77
CA ARG A 261 -25.92 9.34 -0.43
C ARG A 261 -26.56 8.61 -1.61
N THR A 262 -25.84 8.42 -2.71
CA THR A 262 -26.33 7.79 -3.93
C THR A 262 -25.33 6.76 -4.41
N TRP A 263 -25.78 5.65 -4.97
CA TRP A 263 -24.99 4.57 -5.52
C TRP A 263 -25.31 4.42 -7.00
N LYS A 264 -24.33 4.16 -7.85
CA LYS A 264 -24.60 3.77 -9.23
C LYS A 264 -25.05 2.31 -9.27
N LEU A 265 -26.23 2.05 -9.82
CA LEU A 265 -26.76 0.71 -10.03
C LEU A 265 -26.67 0.33 -11.52
N THR A 266 -26.23 -0.91 -11.77
CA THR A 266 -26.41 -1.63 -13.03
C THR A 266 -26.96 -3.03 -12.75
N LEU A 267 -27.74 -3.59 -13.69
CA LEU A 267 -28.37 -4.90 -13.56
C LEU A 267 -27.67 -5.91 -14.48
N GLY A 268 -27.49 -7.14 -14.00
CA GLY A 268 -26.64 -8.15 -14.61
C GLY A 268 -27.23 -9.07 -15.67
N ASN A 269 -28.55 -9.02 -15.94
CA ASN A 269 -29.23 -9.98 -16.82
C ASN A 269 -29.97 -9.31 -17.99
N HIS A 270 -30.11 -10.05 -19.09
CA HIS A 270 -30.41 -9.61 -20.46
C HIS A 270 -31.75 -8.87 -20.69
N GLY A 271 -32.63 -8.74 -19.70
CA GLY A 271 -33.96 -8.11 -19.87
C GLY A 271 -34.19 -6.77 -19.17
N TRP A 272 -33.38 -6.43 -18.15
CA TRP A 272 -33.68 -5.29 -17.27
C TRP A 272 -32.78 -4.10 -17.57
N SER A 273 -33.13 -3.39 -18.65
CA SER A 273 -32.67 -2.04 -19.01
C SER A 273 -31.14 -1.81 -18.99
N GLY A 274 -30.53 -1.78 -20.17
CA GLY A 274 -29.13 -1.38 -20.38
C GLY A 274 -28.87 0.09 -20.02
N GLY A 275 -28.69 0.36 -18.72
CA GLY A 275 -28.52 1.70 -18.19
C GLY A 275 -27.90 1.72 -16.80
N MET A 276 -27.39 2.90 -16.45
CA MET A 276 -26.88 3.21 -15.13
C MET A 276 -27.82 4.18 -14.42
N TYR A 277 -28.14 3.89 -13.17
CA TYR A 277 -29.08 4.66 -12.34
C TYR A 277 -28.42 5.12 -11.04
N LEU A 278 -28.86 6.25 -10.47
CA LEU A 278 -28.43 6.71 -9.14
C LEU A 278 -29.45 6.30 -8.08
N ILE A 279 -29.07 5.42 -7.16
CA ILE A 279 -29.93 4.85 -6.13
C ILE A 279 -29.56 5.41 -4.77
N LYS A 280 -30.54 5.97 -4.04
CA LYS A 280 -30.30 6.54 -2.71
C LYS A 280 -29.81 5.45 -1.75
N THR A 281 -28.87 5.78 -0.86
CA THR A 281 -28.36 4.86 0.16
C THR A 281 -29.48 4.33 1.04
N SER A 282 -30.50 5.15 1.34
CA SER A 282 -31.69 4.72 2.09
C SER A 282 -32.49 3.66 1.35
N THR A 283 -32.69 3.82 0.03
CA THR A 283 -33.38 2.86 -0.84
C THR A 283 -32.63 1.53 -0.85
N LEU A 284 -31.31 1.58 -1.06
CA LEU A 284 -30.45 0.40 -1.05
C LEU A 284 -30.44 -0.30 0.32
N ALA A 285 -30.37 0.46 1.41
CA ALA A 285 -30.41 -0.09 2.76
C ALA A 285 -31.73 -0.82 3.04
N GLN A 286 -32.85 -0.23 2.62
CA GLN A 286 -34.17 -0.84 2.77
C GLN A 286 -34.35 -2.09 1.90
N GLN A 287 -33.90 -2.04 0.65
CA GLN A 287 -33.86 -3.19 -0.25
C GLN A 287 -33.10 -4.37 0.38
N LEU A 288 -31.85 -4.13 0.83
CA LEU A 288 -31.03 -5.16 1.47
C LEU A 288 -31.72 -5.72 2.72
N ASN A 289 -32.22 -4.84 3.60
CA ASN A 289 -32.91 -5.24 4.83
C ASN A 289 -34.10 -6.17 4.53
N ASN A 290 -34.91 -5.83 3.54
CA ASN A 290 -36.10 -6.61 3.21
C ASN A 290 -35.74 -7.96 2.56
N LEU A 291 -34.73 -8.00 1.68
CA LEU A 291 -34.22 -9.24 1.09
C LEU A 291 -33.61 -10.18 2.14
N ILE A 292 -32.85 -9.63 3.09
CA ILE A 292 -32.24 -10.39 4.19
C ILE A 292 -33.32 -10.98 5.11
N LYS A 293 -34.31 -10.17 5.53
CA LYS A 293 -35.42 -10.63 6.39
C LYS A 293 -36.28 -11.71 5.74
N ARG A 294 -36.49 -11.63 4.41
CA ARG A 294 -37.19 -12.66 3.63
C ARG A 294 -36.34 -13.89 3.35
N SER A 295 -35.11 -13.95 3.89
CA SER A 295 -34.18 -15.08 3.73
C SER A 295 -33.74 -15.32 2.29
N LYS A 296 -33.68 -14.27 1.49
CA LYS A 296 -33.40 -14.35 0.05
C LYS A 296 -31.95 -14.09 -0.27
N ILE A 297 -31.28 -13.32 0.58
CA ILE A 297 -29.84 -13.13 0.56
C ILE A 297 -29.30 -13.33 1.98
N SER A 298 -28.17 -14.04 2.10
CA SER A 298 -27.45 -14.22 3.36
C SER A 298 -26.06 -13.59 3.33
N SER A 299 -25.62 -13.12 2.16
CA SER A 299 -24.32 -12.48 1.99
C SER A 299 -24.31 -11.54 0.79
N ILE A 300 -23.50 -10.49 0.88
CA ILE A 300 -23.21 -9.58 -0.24
C ILE A 300 -21.72 -9.67 -0.60
N GLU A 301 -21.38 -9.72 -1.88
CA GLU A 301 -20.00 -9.56 -2.36
C GLU A 301 -19.62 -8.07 -2.28
N PHE A 302 -18.38 -7.75 -1.92
CA PHE A 302 -17.90 -6.37 -1.94
C PHE A 302 -16.42 -6.25 -2.35
N GLY A 303 -16.06 -5.08 -2.90
CA GLY A 303 -14.70 -4.76 -3.34
C GLY A 303 -14.67 -4.20 -4.76
N ASP A 304 -13.78 -4.73 -5.60
CA ASP A 304 -13.76 -4.46 -7.05
C ASP A 304 -14.75 -5.40 -7.75
N VAL A 305 -16.04 -5.20 -7.46
CA VAL A 305 -17.12 -5.90 -8.17
C VAL A 305 -17.17 -5.45 -9.63
N THR A 306 -17.47 -6.38 -10.53
CA THR A 306 -17.66 -6.11 -11.96
C THR A 306 -18.80 -5.11 -12.14
N PHE A 307 -18.46 -3.86 -12.44
CA PHE A 307 -19.42 -2.80 -12.68
C PHE A 307 -19.35 -2.41 -14.16
N PHE A 308 -20.49 -2.47 -14.87
CA PHE A 308 -20.56 -2.18 -16.30
C PHE A 308 -20.50 -0.67 -16.56
N SER A 309 -19.30 -0.10 -16.43
CA SER A 309 -19.05 1.35 -16.58
C SER A 309 -19.32 1.88 -18.00
N SER A 310 -19.47 1.00 -19.00
CA SER A 310 -19.82 1.35 -20.37
C SER A 310 -21.30 1.71 -20.57
N LEU A 311 -22.17 1.39 -19.61
CA LEU A 311 -23.59 1.72 -19.71
C LEU A 311 -23.82 3.23 -19.56
N THR A 312 -24.77 3.77 -20.33
CA THR A 312 -25.09 5.21 -20.29
C THR A 312 -25.94 5.54 -19.06
N TYR A 313 -25.58 6.64 -18.38
CA TYR A 313 -26.40 7.20 -17.31
C TYR A 313 -27.75 7.63 -17.86
N LYS A 314 -28.84 7.18 -17.24
CA LYS A 314 -30.21 7.36 -17.75
C LYS A 314 -30.87 8.68 -17.34
N GLY A 315 -30.20 9.51 -16.54
CA GLY A 315 -30.74 10.78 -16.04
C GLY A 315 -31.39 10.66 -14.66
N GLU A 316 -31.68 11.80 -14.07
CA GLU A 316 -32.18 11.91 -12.69
C GLU A 316 -33.62 11.40 -12.56
N GLU A 317 -34.51 11.76 -13.49
CA GLU A 317 -35.91 11.30 -13.51
C GLU A 317 -36.01 9.77 -13.52
N LYS A 318 -35.26 9.11 -14.42
CA LYS A 318 -35.20 7.64 -14.49
C LYS A 318 -34.54 7.02 -13.26
N SER A 319 -33.66 7.74 -12.58
CA SER A 319 -33.05 7.29 -11.34
C SER A 319 -34.07 7.34 -10.18
N GLU A 320 -34.88 8.38 -10.09
CA GLU A 320 -35.98 8.46 -9.11
C GLU A 320 -37.07 7.41 -9.38
N GLU A 321 -37.42 7.18 -10.65
CA GLU A 321 -38.31 6.09 -11.05
C GLU A 321 -37.76 4.73 -10.59
N MET A 322 -36.47 4.48 -10.84
CA MET A 322 -35.81 3.24 -10.39
C MET A 322 -35.78 3.13 -8.87
N ASN A 323 -35.56 4.21 -8.12
CA ASN A 323 -35.64 4.18 -6.66
C ASN A 323 -37.04 3.75 -6.18
N ARG A 324 -38.12 4.32 -6.74
CA ARG A 324 -39.50 3.92 -6.41
C ARG A 324 -39.75 2.46 -6.75
N LYS A 325 -39.32 2.02 -7.94
CA LYS A 325 -39.47 0.63 -8.38
C LYS A 325 -38.77 -0.36 -7.45
N LEU A 326 -37.53 -0.08 -7.02
CA LEU A 326 -36.82 -0.91 -6.05
C LEU A 326 -37.56 -0.99 -4.71
N MET A 327 -38.09 0.14 -4.24
CA MET A 327 -38.88 0.17 -3.01
C MET A 327 -40.15 -0.65 -3.10
N GLU A 328 -40.89 -0.57 -4.21
CA GLU A 328 -42.10 -1.35 -4.44
C GLU A 328 -41.81 -2.86 -4.55
N MET A 329 -40.79 -3.25 -5.33
CA MET A 329 -40.40 -4.65 -5.51
C MET A 329 -39.93 -5.34 -4.22
N HIS A 330 -39.28 -4.57 -3.33
CA HIS A 330 -38.70 -5.12 -2.11
C HIS A 330 -39.48 -4.77 -0.85
N SER A 331 -40.56 -3.98 -0.93
CA SER A 331 -41.54 -3.83 0.17
C SER A 331 -42.20 -5.15 0.51
#